data_AF-A0A345UBB2-F1
#
_entry.id   AF-A0A345UBB2-F1
#
_cell.length_a   1.000
_cell.length_b   1.000
_cell.length_c   1.000
_cell.angle_alpha   90.00
_cell.angle_beta   90.00
_cell.angle_gamma   90.00
#
_symmetry.space_group_name_H-M   'P 1'
#
loop_
_entity.id
_entity.type
_entity.pdbx_description
1 polymer ?
#
loop_
_entity_poly.entity_id
_entity_poly.type
_entity_poly.pdbx_seq_one_letter_code
_entity_poly.pdbx_strand_id
1 'polypeptide(L)'
;MLNFSIIILLSLILISQNIILLNEETLILLCFIIFCWIGFNKLKDSIYEDFEIQKKDLEIEFSESFNILLKSVNKKLTLQKILPLWLINFSDLKRHLLSLNLILIDKLPNLYVQRNKDNFLKKLSSIKRIEQQTNKLIGLLLIKKIEKITLLRYFYISKIKVKTFECSYKITLREYIEII
;
A
#
# COMPACT_ATOMS: atom_id res chain seq x y z
N MET A 1 -59.24 19.88 56.95
CA MET A 1 -59.48 21.23 57.51
C MET A 1 -59.57 21.08 59.03
N LEU A 2 -58.46 21.29 59.74
CA LEU A 2 -58.53 21.53 61.17
C LEU A 2 -59.29 22.86 61.34
N ASN A 3 -60.44 22.82 62.01
CA ASN A 3 -61.23 24.02 62.28
C ASN A 3 -60.33 25.04 62.98
N PHE A 4 -60.17 26.23 62.37
CA PHE A 4 -59.39 27.32 62.96
C PHE A 4 -59.79 27.59 64.42
N SER A 5 -61.08 27.40 64.74
CA SER A 5 -61.60 27.49 66.11
C SER A 5 -60.97 26.48 67.08
N ILE A 6 -60.71 25.24 66.65
CA ILE A 6 -60.05 24.22 67.47
C ILE A 6 -58.60 24.60 67.75
N ILE A 7 -57.89 25.12 66.75
CA ILE A 7 -56.49 25.57 66.89
C ILE A 7 -56.42 26.76 67.87
N ILE A 8 -57.32 27.72 67.75
CA ILE A 8 -57.40 28.87 68.65
C ILE A 8 -57.70 28.42 70.08
N LEU A 9 -58.67 27.51 70.25
CA LEU A 9 -59.06 27.00 71.57
C LEU A 9 -57.93 26.20 72.26
N LEU A 10 -57.20 25.38 71.49
CA LEU A 10 -56.01 24.66 71.97
C LEU A 10 -54.88 25.62 72.35
N SER A 11 -54.65 26.66 71.54
CA SER A 11 -53.64 27.68 71.85
C SER A 11 -53.96 28.43 73.15
N LEU A 12 -55.23 28.79 73.37
CA LEU A 12 -55.71 29.44 74.59
C LEU A 12 -55.54 28.55 75.82
N ILE A 13 -55.81 27.25 75.71
CA ILE A 13 -55.58 26.28 76.80
C ILE A 13 -54.10 26.16 77.13
N LEU A 14 -53.23 26.08 76.12
CA LEU A 14 -51.77 25.98 76.30
C LEU A 14 -51.17 27.23 76.95
N ILE A 15 -51.73 28.41 76.64
CA ILE A 15 -51.36 29.69 77.26
C ILE A 15 -51.88 29.74 78.71
N SER A 16 -53.13 29.35 78.97
CA SER A 16 -53.70 29.43 80.32
C SER A 16 -53.07 28.45 81.31
N GLN A 17 -52.57 27.30 80.82
CA GLN A 17 -51.82 26.34 81.62
C GLN A 17 -50.33 26.71 81.78
N ASN A 18 -49.88 27.88 81.28
CA ASN A 18 -48.48 28.33 81.26
C ASN A 18 -47.50 27.33 80.61
N ILE A 19 -47.99 26.41 79.78
CA ILE A 19 -47.14 25.46 79.03
C ILE A 19 -46.37 26.20 77.95
N ILE A 20 -47.01 27.19 77.32
CA ILE A 20 -46.40 28.12 76.37
C ILE A 20 -46.43 29.50 77.00
N LEU A 21 -45.28 29.97 77.45
CA LEU A 21 -45.08 31.36 77.87
C LEU A 21 -44.92 32.22 76.62
N LEU A 22 -45.84 33.15 76.38
CA LEU A 22 -45.69 34.15 75.30
C LEU A 22 -44.55 35.09 75.67
N ASN A 23 -43.37 34.77 75.14
CA ASN A 23 -42.16 35.57 75.24
C ASN A 23 -41.66 35.98 73.85
N GLU A 24 -40.76 36.95 73.76
CA GLU A 24 -40.17 37.40 72.48
C GLU A 24 -39.62 36.23 71.65
N GLU A 25 -38.95 35.27 72.29
CA GLU A 25 -38.40 34.07 71.66
C GLU A 25 -39.48 33.19 70.99
N THR A 26 -40.66 33.06 71.61
CA THR A 26 -41.77 32.28 71.03
C THR A 26 -42.38 32.96 69.81
N LEU A 27 -42.37 34.29 69.78
CA LEU A 27 -42.87 35.08 68.66
C LEU A 27 -41.89 35.02 67.47
N ILE A 28 -40.58 35.05 67.75
CA ILE A 28 -39.53 34.81 66.77
C ILE A 28 -39.66 33.41 66.17
N LEU A 29 -39.89 32.39 67.00
CA LEU A 29 -40.09 31.00 66.55
C LEU A 29 -41.31 30.89 65.62
N LEU A 30 -42.43 31.52 65.97
CA LEU A 30 -43.64 31.53 65.12
C LEU A 30 -43.36 32.19 63.77
N CYS A 31 -42.66 33.34 63.76
CA CYS A 31 -42.24 34.00 62.53
C CYS A 31 -41.34 33.10 61.67
N PHE A 32 -40.40 32.38 62.29
CA PHE A 32 -39.53 31.43 61.59
C PHE A 32 -40.31 30.26 60.99
N ILE A 33 -41.29 29.70 61.71
CA ILE A 33 -42.15 28.62 61.20
C ILE A 33 -42.96 29.10 59.99
N ILE A 34 -43.56 30.29 60.07
CA ILE A 34 -44.31 30.89 58.95
C ILE A 34 -43.39 31.15 57.76
N PHE A 35 -42.18 31.69 58.00
CA PHE A 35 -41.18 31.91 56.95
C PHE A 35 -40.79 30.60 56.26
N CYS A 36 -40.48 29.55 57.02
CA CYS A 36 -40.16 28.23 56.49
C CYS A 36 -41.33 27.62 55.72
N TRP A 37 -42.57 27.78 56.21
CA TRP A 37 -43.77 27.29 55.52
C TRP A 37 -44.00 27.99 54.18
N ILE A 38 -43.86 29.32 54.13
CA ILE A 38 -43.99 30.11 52.90
C ILE A 38 -42.85 29.77 51.93
N GLY A 39 -41.62 29.71 52.44
CA GLY A 39 -40.43 29.34 51.66
C GLY A 39 -40.59 27.97 51.03
N PHE A 40 -40.99 26.96 51.81
CA PHE A 40 -41.25 25.61 51.31
C PHE A 40 -42.36 25.60 50.26
N ASN A 41 -43.51 26.22 50.52
CA ASN A 41 -44.62 26.19 49.56
C ASN A 41 -44.33 26.92 48.25
N LYS A 42 -43.50 27.96 48.27
CA LYS A 42 -43.10 28.66 47.03
C LYS A 42 -41.98 27.96 46.26
N LEU A 43 -41.03 27.35 46.96
CA LEU A 43 -39.82 26.81 46.35
C LEU A 43 -39.90 25.32 46.01
N LYS A 44 -40.81 24.56 46.64
CA LYS A 44 -40.88 23.11 46.45
C LYS A 44 -41.06 22.72 44.99
N ASP A 45 -41.89 23.45 44.25
CA ASP A 45 -42.27 23.07 42.89
C ASP A 45 -41.10 23.37 41.94
N SER A 46 -40.45 24.53 42.08
CA SER A 46 -39.25 24.85 41.30
C SER A 46 -38.07 23.92 41.59
N ILE A 47 -37.86 23.56 42.85
CA ILE A 47 -36.80 22.62 43.24
C ILE A 47 -37.09 21.23 42.67
N TYR A 48 -38.36 20.80 42.71
CA TYR A 48 -38.77 19.51 42.16
C TYR A 48 -38.60 19.47 40.63
N GLU A 49 -39.00 20.53 39.92
CA GLU A 49 -38.80 20.65 38.48
C GLU A 49 -37.31 20.60 38.10
N ASP A 50 -36.45 21.34 38.80
CA ASP A 50 -35.00 21.30 38.56
C ASP A 50 -34.44 19.90 38.77
N PHE A 51 -34.86 19.18 39.81
CA PHE A 51 -34.41 17.80 40.04
C PHE A 51 -34.90 16.83 38.97
N GLU A 52 -36.13 16.97 38.48
CA GLU A 52 -36.65 16.12 37.40
C GLU A 52 -35.95 16.42 36.06
N ILE A 53 -35.59 17.67 35.78
CA ILE A 53 -34.78 18.04 34.60
C ILE A 53 -33.40 17.42 34.72
N GLN A 54 -32.68 17.65 35.82
CA GLN A 54 -31.33 17.10 36.03
C GLN A 54 -31.30 15.57 35.94
N LYS A 55 -32.31 14.90 36.49
CA LYS A 55 -32.44 13.45 36.39
C LYS A 55 -32.58 12.98 34.93
N LYS A 56 -33.40 13.65 34.13
CA LYS A 56 -33.57 13.33 32.70
C LYS A 56 -32.30 13.58 31.91
N ASP A 57 -31.63 14.70 32.16
CA ASP A 57 -30.38 15.05 31.48
C ASP A 57 -29.30 14.01 31.76
N LEU A 58 -29.16 13.60 33.03
CA LEU A 58 -28.23 12.52 33.41
C LEU A 58 -28.59 11.19 32.75
N GLU A 59 -29.88 10.85 32.66
CA GLU A 59 -30.32 9.62 31.99
C GLU A 59 -29.99 9.63 30.49
N ILE A 60 -30.18 10.77 29.82
CA ILE A 60 -29.85 10.97 28.41
C ILE A 60 -28.33 10.87 28.21
N GLU A 61 -27.54 11.63 28.95
CA GLU A 61 -26.08 11.63 28.83
C GLU A 61 -25.49 10.23 29.08
N PHE A 62 -26.02 9.51 30.07
CA PHE A 62 -25.56 8.17 30.39
C PHE A 62 -25.93 7.17 29.28
N SER A 63 -27.16 7.25 28.77
CA SER A 63 -27.63 6.42 27.65
C SER A 63 -26.81 6.66 26.38
N GLU A 64 -26.53 7.92 26.04
CA GLU A 64 -25.70 8.28 24.89
C GLU A 64 -24.26 7.79 25.04
N SER A 65 -23.66 8.01 26.20
CA SER A 65 -22.31 7.53 26.52
C SER A 65 -22.22 6.01 26.40
N PHE A 66 -23.21 5.30 26.93
CA PHE A 66 -23.28 3.85 26.83
C PHE A 66 -23.42 3.38 25.38
N ASN A 67 -24.28 4.02 24.60
CA ASN A 67 -24.47 3.72 23.18
C ASN A 67 -23.19 3.95 22.35
N ILE A 68 -22.43 5.01 22.65
CA ILE A 68 -21.14 5.28 22.02
C ILE A 68 -20.14 4.17 22.34
N LEU A 69 -20.04 3.78 23.62
CA LEU A 69 -19.17 2.69 24.04
C LEU A 69 -19.55 1.38 23.35
N LEU A 70 -20.83 1.05 23.31
CA LEU A 70 -21.35 -0.18 22.70
C LEU A 70 -21.03 -0.21 21.19
N LYS A 71 -21.24 0.91 20.48
CA LYS A 71 -20.82 1.05 19.07
C LYS A 71 -19.32 0.87 18.89
N SER A 72 -18.51 1.46 19.77
CA SER A 72 -17.04 1.34 19.70
C SER A 72 -16.56 -0.10 19.90
N VAL A 73 -17.17 -0.83 20.84
CA VAL A 73 -16.88 -2.23 21.12
C VAL A 73 -17.29 -3.10 19.95
N ASN A 74 -18.49 -2.92 19.41
CA ASN A 74 -18.96 -3.66 18.23
C ASN A 74 -18.07 -3.43 17.00
N LYS A 75 -17.59 -2.20 16.79
CA LYS A 75 -16.64 -1.89 15.71
C LYS A 75 -15.31 -2.63 15.89
N LYS A 76 -14.79 -2.70 17.12
CA LYS A 76 -13.56 -3.45 17.42
C LYS A 76 -13.75 -4.96 17.23
N LEU A 77 -14.89 -5.51 17.67
CA LEU A 77 -15.21 -6.93 17.50
C LEU A 77 -15.37 -7.33 16.03
N THR A 78 -16.03 -6.49 15.22
CA THR A 78 -16.17 -6.74 13.78
C THR A 78 -14.81 -6.70 13.08
N LEU A 79 -13.97 -5.72 13.39
CA LEU A 79 -12.58 -5.67 12.91
C LEU A 79 -11.79 -6.93 13.29
N GLN A 80 -11.88 -7.35 14.56
CA GLN A 80 -11.17 -8.53 15.06
C GLN A 80 -11.59 -9.81 14.31
N LYS A 81 -12.85 -9.93 13.88
CA LYS A 81 -13.32 -11.06 13.06
C LYS A 81 -12.81 -11.01 11.62
N ILE A 82 -12.66 -9.81 11.04
CA ILE A 82 -12.25 -9.62 9.64
C ILE A 82 -10.73 -9.77 9.48
N LEU A 83 -9.95 -9.32 10.46
CA LEU A 83 -8.49 -9.32 10.43
C LEU A 83 -7.85 -10.69 10.11
N PRO A 84 -8.26 -11.82 10.71
CA PRO A 84 -7.70 -13.12 10.35
C PRO A 84 -8.02 -13.53 8.91
N LEU A 85 -9.22 -13.21 8.41
CA LEU A 85 -9.59 -13.48 7.02
C LEU A 85 -8.68 -12.71 6.05
N TRP A 86 -8.39 -11.45 6.37
CA TRP A 86 -7.47 -10.63 5.58
C TRP A 86 -6.05 -11.20 5.61
N LEU A 87 -5.56 -11.63 6.77
CA LEU A 87 -4.24 -12.26 6.88
C LEU A 87 -4.13 -13.51 6.00
N ILE A 88 -5.15 -14.36 5.99
CA ILE A 88 -5.23 -15.54 5.11
C ILE A 88 -5.18 -15.10 3.64
N ASN A 89 -6.05 -14.17 3.23
CA ASN A 89 -6.08 -13.69 1.85
C ASN A 89 -4.74 -13.08 1.40
N PHE A 90 -4.07 -12.32 2.25
CA PHE A 90 -2.74 -11.76 1.94
C PHE A 90 -1.67 -12.85 1.81
N SER A 91 -1.74 -13.90 2.64
CA SER A 91 -0.84 -15.03 2.54
C SER A 91 -1.03 -15.83 1.24
N ASP A 92 -2.28 -16.02 0.82
CA ASP A 92 -2.61 -16.67 -0.45
C ASP A 92 -2.17 -15.81 -1.64
N LEU A 93 -2.41 -14.49 -1.58
CA LEU A 93 -1.95 -13.55 -2.59
C LEU A 93 -0.42 -13.62 -2.75
N LYS A 94 0.32 -13.61 -1.63
CA LYS A 94 1.79 -13.77 -1.64
C LYS A 94 2.19 -15.07 -2.32
N ARG A 95 1.53 -16.19 -2.01
CA ARG A 95 1.81 -17.48 -2.63
C ARG A 95 1.58 -17.45 -4.15
N HIS A 96 0.46 -16.87 -4.60
CA HIS A 96 0.17 -16.72 -6.02
C HIS A 96 1.21 -15.86 -6.73
N LEU A 97 1.59 -14.73 -6.14
CA LEU A 97 2.56 -13.81 -6.71
C LEU A 97 3.95 -14.46 -6.83
N LEU A 98 4.37 -15.22 -5.81
CA LEU A 98 5.61 -16.01 -5.86
C LEU A 98 5.55 -17.08 -6.96
N SER A 99 4.44 -17.82 -7.07
CA SER A 99 4.28 -18.83 -8.12
C SER A 99 4.34 -18.23 -9.53
N LEU A 100 3.70 -17.08 -9.72
CA LEU A 100 3.70 -16.36 -10.99
C LEU A 100 5.09 -15.85 -11.33
N ASN A 101 5.82 -15.28 -10.36
CA ASN A 101 7.20 -14.85 -10.56
C ASN A 101 8.12 -16.02 -10.93
N LEU A 102 7.97 -17.18 -10.29
CA LEU A 102 8.74 -18.37 -10.66
C LEU A 102 8.47 -18.81 -12.09
N ILE A 103 7.20 -18.84 -12.51
CA ILE A 103 6.81 -19.18 -13.89
C ILE A 103 7.37 -18.15 -14.89
N LEU A 104 7.34 -16.86 -14.56
CA LEU A 104 7.91 -15.81 -15.40
C LEU A 104 9.42 -15.97 -15.53
N ILE A 105 10.14 -16.18 -14.42
CA ILE A 105 11.59 -16.37 -14.43
C ILE A 105 11.98 -17.56 -15.31
N ASP A 106 11.22 -18.66 -15.26
CA ASP A 106 11.49 -19.86 -16.04
C ASP A 106 11.12 -19.71 -17.53
N LYS A 107 9.94 -19.16 -17.84
CA LYS A 107 9.42 -19.12 -19.22
C LYS A 107 9.88 -17.92 -20.03
N LEU A 108 10.09 -16.76 -19.41
CA LEU A 108 10.40 -15.52 -20.12
C LEU A 108 11.73 -15.57 -20.90
N PRO A 109 12.84 -16.13 -20.36
CA PRO A 109 14.08 -16.29 -21.12
C PRO A 109 13.89 -17.19 -22.33
N ASN A 110 13.15 -18.30 -22.18
CA ASN A 110 12.88 -19.24 -23.27
C ASN A 110 12.08 -18.58 -24.41
N LEU A 111 11.07 -17.78 -24.07
CA LEU A 111 10.31 -17.00 -25.07
C LEU A 111 11.20 -15.98 -25.78
N TYR A 112 12.10 -15.32 -25.06
CA TYR A 112 13.04 -14.37 -25.65
C TYR A 112 14.02 -15.05 -26.63
N VAL A 113 14.58 -16.19 -26.23
CA VAL A 113 15.47 -16.99 -27.09
C VAL A 113 14.72 -17.49 -28.32
N GLN A 114 13.50 -18.02 -28.16
CA GLN A 114 12.69 -18.53 -29.26
C GLN A 114 12.33 -17.42 -30.27
N ARG A 115 11.94 -16.24 -29.79
CA ARG A 115 11.63 -15.08 -30.65
C ARG A 115 12.84 -14.61 -31.46
N ASN A 116 14.04 -14.70 -30.89
CA ASN A 116 15.26 -14.24 -31.54
C ASN A 116 15.98 -15.32 -32.35
N LYS A 117 15.60 -16.60 -32.19
CA LYS A 117 16.19 -17.74 -32.91
C LYS A 117 16.19 -17.53 -34.41
N ASP A 118 15.07 -17.11 -34.98
CA ASP A 118 14.94 -16.88 -36.43
C ASP A 118 15.82 -15.73 -36.92
N ASN A 119 15.96 -14.68 -36.12
CA ASN A 119 16.85 -13.56 -36.43
C ASN A 119 18.32 -13.99 -36.43
N PHE A 120 18.73 -14.82 -35.45
CA PHE A 120 20.08 -15.38 -35.41
C PHE A 120 20.34 -16.32 -36.60
N LEU A 121 19.40 -17.20 -36.94
CA LEU A 121 19.52 -18.10 -38.09
C LEU A 121 19.59 -17.33 -39.42
N LYS A 122 18.80 -16.25 -39.58
CA LYS A 122 18.88 -15.36 -40.74
C LYS A 122 20.23 -14.65 -40.83
N LYS A 123 20.76 -14.13 -39.72
CA LYS A 123 22.09 -13.51 -39.68
C LYS A 123 23.19 -14.52 -40.03
N LEU A 124 23.15 -15.71 -39.43
CA LEU A 124 24.12 -16.78 -39.69
C LEU A 124 24.12 -17.19 -41.17
N SER A 125 22.95 -17.42 -41.76
CA SER A 125 22.85 -17.77 -43.18
C SER A 125 23.35 -16.67 -44.11
N SER A 126 23.16 -15.40 -43.74
CA SER A 126 23.68 -14.25 -44.49
C SER A 126 25.20 -14.17 -44.42
N ILE A 127 25.80 -14.35 -43.24
CA ILE A 127 27.25 -14.39 -43.05
C ILE A 127 27.87 -15.53 -43.88
N LYS A 128 27.27 -16.72 -43.85
CA LYS A 128 27.75 -17.87 -44.63
C LYS A 128 27.73 -17.60 -46.15
N ARG A 129 26.72 -16.88 -46.64
CA ARG A 129 26.65 -16.47 -48.06
C ARG A 129 27.76 -15.48 -48.41
N ILE A 130 28.01 -14.49 -47.54
CA ILE A 130 29.08 -13.52 -47.72
C ILE A 130 30.43 -14.24 -47.76
N GLU A 131 30.69 -15.13 -46.79
CA GLU A 131 31.92 -15.92 -46.71
C GLU A 131 32.17 -16.75 -47.99
N GLN A 132 31.13 -17.38 -48.54
CA GLN A 132 31.24 -18.11 -49.79
C GLN A 132 31.58 -17.20 -50.98
N GLN A 133 30.98 -16.00 -51.04
CA GLN A 133 31.27 -15.04 -52.10
C GLN A 133 32.68 -14.45 -51.97
N THR A 134 33.13 -14.14 -50.75
CA THR A 134 34.49 -13.66 -50.50
C THR A 134 35.52 -14.71 -50.87
N ASN A 135 35.29 -15.98 -50.53
CA ASN A 135 36.20 -17.07 -50.91
C ASN A 135 36.31 -17.22 -52.44
N LYS A 136 35.19 -17.11 -53.17
CA LYS A 136 35.20 -17.10 -54.64
C LYS A 136 35.98 -15.91 -55.20
N LEU A 137 35.77 -14.72 -54.64
CA LEU A 137 36.45 -13.50 -55.08
C LEU A 137 37.97 -13.59 -54.83
N ILE A 138 38.38 -14.06 -53.65
CA ILE A 138 39.79 -14.31 -53.33
C ILE A 138 40.38 -15.31 -54.32
N GLY A 139 39.70 -16.43 -54.60
CA GLY A 139 40.13 -17.41 -55.59
C GLY A 139 40.32 -16.80 -56.99
N LEU A 140 39.37 -16.00 -57.47
CA LEU A 140 39.47 -15.31 -58.77
C LEU A 140 40.62 -14.31 -58.82
N LEU A 141 40.84 -13.55 -57.73
CA LEU A 141 41.96 -12.61 -57.62
C LEU A 141 43.31 -13.34 -57.69
N LEU A 142 43.43 -14.48 -57.00
CA LEU A 142 44.63 -15.32 -57.05
C LEU A 142 44.87 -15.84 -58.46
N ILE A 143 43.84 -16.38 -59.15
CA ILE A 143 43.95 -16.85 -60.53
C ILE A 143 44.42 -15.72 -61.46
N LYS A 144 43.80 -14.53 -61.39
CA LYS A 144 44.20 -13.37 -62.20
C LYS A 144 45.62 -12.92 -61.92
N LYS A 145 46.05 -12.95 -60.66
CA LYS A 145 47.42 -12.59 -60.26
C LYS A 145 48.42 -13.59 -60.85
N ILE A 146 48.12 -14.89 -60.75
CA ILE A 146 48.94 -15.95 -61.34
C ILE A 146 49.02 -15.80 -62.86
N GLU A 147 47.88 -15.57 -63.54
CA GLU A 147 47.82 -15.34 -64.98
C GLU A 147 48.68 -14.14 -65.42
N LYS A 148 48.64 -13.03 -64.69
CA LYS A 148 49.49 -11.87 -64.97
C LYS A 148 50.98 -12.20 -64.80
N ILE A 149 51.34 -12.94 -63.75
CA ILE A 149 52.72 -13.37 -63.49
C ILE A 149 53.20 -14.31 -64.61
N THR A 150 52.36 -15.25 -65.06
CA THR A 150 52.73 -16.18 -66.14
C THR A 150 52.88 -15.46 -67.48
N LEU A 151 52.00 -14.52 -67.82
CA LEU A 151 52.13 -13.68 -69.02
C LEU A 151 53.39 -12.81 -69.00
N LEU A 152 53.68 -12.15 -67.87
CA LEU A 152 54.91 -11.37 -67.71
C LEU A 152 56.14 -12.26 -67.87
N ARG A 153 56.15 -13.42 -67.21
CA ARG A 153 57.24 -14.39 -67.33
C ARG A 153 57.44 -14.83 -68.79
N TYR A 154 56.36 -15.18 -69.49
CA TYR A 154 56.42 -15.55 -70.90
C TYR A 154 57.00 -14.43 -71.76
N PHE A 155 56.58 -13.18 -71.53
CA PHE A 155 57.10 -12.02 -72.25
C PHE A 155 58.62 -11.82 -72.02
N TYR A 156 59.09 -11.88 -70.77
CA TYR A 156 60.51 -11.71 -70.45
C TYR A 156 61.39 -12.84 -71.00
N ILE A 157 60.88 -14.08 -71.05
CA ILE A 157 61.58 -15.22 -71.65
C ILE A 157 61.61 -15.09 -73.18
N SER A 158 60.45 -14.90 -73.82
CA SER A 158 60.30 -15.01 -75.28
C SER A 158 60.78 -13.78 -76.06
N LYS A 159 60.51 -12.57 -75.55
CA LYS A 159 60.79 -11.31 -76.25
C LYS A 159 62.10 -10.66 -75.82
N ILE A 160 62.42 -10.69 -74.51
CA ILE A 160 63.57 -9.97 -73.94
C ILE A 160 64.77 -10.90 -73.68
N LYS A 161 64.56 -12.22 -73.60
CA LYS A 161 65.61 -13.25 -73.38
C LYS A 161 66.45 -13.01 -72.12
N VAL A 162 65.81 -12.62 -71.02
CA VAL A 162 66.50 -12.43 -69.73
C VAL A 162 66.75 -13.80 -69.07
N LYS A 163 68.04 -14.19 -68.96
CA LYS A 163 68.46 -15.51 -68.41
C LYS A 163 67.89 -15.85 -67.02
N THR A 164 67.60 -14.86 -66.18
CA THR A 164 67.05 -15.08 -64.83
C THR A 164 65.63 -15.64 -64.84
N PHE A 165 64.85 -15.43 -65.91
CA PHE A 165 63.47 -15.92 -66.02
C PHE A 165 63.33 -17.28 -66.73
N GLU A 166 64.37 -17.74 -67.43
CA GLU A 166 64.43 -19.08 -68.04
C GLU A 166 64.48 -20.20 -66.99
N CYS A 167 64.93 -19.88 -65.77
CA CYS A 167 65.10 -20.87 -64.71
C CYS A 167 63.74 -21.28 -64.11
N SER A 168 63.24 -22.45 -64.52
CA SER A 168 61.99 -23.05 -64.06
C SER A 168 62.14 -23.90 -62.80
N TYR A 169 62.85 -23.41 -61.79
CA TYR A 169 62.92 -24.14 -60.51
C TYR A 169 61.71 -23.83 -59.63
N LYS A 170 61.02 -24.89 -59.19
CA LYS A 170 59.84 -24.88 -58.29
C LYS A 170 60.05 -24.09 -56.97
N ILE A 171 61.28 -23.74 -56.64
CA ILE A 171 61.69 -23.16 -55.34
C ILE A 171 61.35 -21.66 -55.27
N THR A 172 61.64 -20.88 -56.31
CA THR A 172 61.43 -19.42 -56.28
C THR A 172 59.97 -19.00 -56.25
N LEU A 173 59.07 -19.79 -56.85
CA LEU A 173 57.64 -19.53 -56.83
C LEU A 173 57.03 -19.86 -55.45
N ARG A 174 57.62 -20.82 -54.73
CA ARG A 174 57.22 -21.18 -53.35
C ARG A 174 57.65 -20.09 -52.36
N GLU A 175 58.87 -19.59 -52.49
CA GLU A 175 59.39 -18.49 -51.66
C GLU A 175 58.59 -17.19 -51.84
N TYR A 176 58.15 -16.87 -53.06
CA TYR A 176 57.35 -15.65 -53.30
C TYR A 176 55.92 -15.72 -52.75
N ILE A 177 55.38 -16.92 -52.54
CA ILE A 177 54.07 -17.12 -51.93
C ILE A 177 54.18 -17.07 -50.40
N GLU A 178 55.28 -17.55 -49.81
CA GLU A 178 55.51 -17.52 -48.35
C GLU A 178 55.89 -16.13 -47.80
N ILE A 179 56.33 -15.20 -48.64
CA ILE A 179 56.69 -13.82 -48.24
C ILE A 179 55.47 -12.87 -48.16
N ILE A 180 54.31 -13.27 -48.70
CA ILE A 180 53.04 -12.49 -48.65
C ILE A 180 52.12 -13.08 -47.57
#